data_AF-A0A2X3BB47-F1
#
_entry.id   AF-A0A2X3BB47-F1
#
_cell.length_a   1.000
_cell.length_b   1.000
_cell.length_c   1.000
_cell.angle_alpha   90.00
_cell.angle_beta   90.00
_cell.angle_gamma   90.00
#
_symmetry.space_group_name_H-M   'P 1'
#
loop_
_entity.id
_entity.type
_entity.pdbx_description
1 polymer ?
#
loop_
_entity_poly.entity_id
_entity_poly.type
_entity_poly.pdbx_seq_one_letter_code
_entity_poly.pdbx_strand_id
1 'polypeptide(L)'
;MSLELSYPSDLPLSEARPRILAALRQHQVVVISGATGSGKTTQLPKMCLEVGRGTRGMIGHTQPRRLAARTVASRIASELGQSLGSTVGYQVRFRQTLGPETQIKLMTDGILLQKSATIRC
;
A
#
# COMPACT_ATOMS: atom_id res chain seq x y z
N MET A 1 -7.23 5.14 17.81
CA MET A 1 -5.93 5.79 17.60
C MET A 1 -5.86 6.20 16.14
N SER A 2 -5.87 7.49 15.85
CA SER A 2 -5.86 8.03 14.48
C SER A 2 -4.47 7.88 13.87
N LEU A 3 -4.37 7.14 12.76
CA LEU A 3 -3.14 7.01 11.99
C LEU A 3 -2.79 8.36 11.34
N GLU A 4 -1.64 8.94 11.67
CA GLU A 4 -1.20 10.20 11.07
C GLU A 4 -0.49 9.93 9.73
N LEU A 5 -1.03 10.47 8.64
CA LEU A 5 -0.49 10.28 7.30
C LEU A 5 0.32 11.51 6.87
N SER A 6 1.62 11.32 6.68
CA SER A 6 2.53 12.33 6.13
C SER A 6 3.01 11.95 4.73
N TYR A 7 3.26 12.97 3.90
CA TYR A 7 3.70 12.83 2.53
C TYR A 7 4.91 13.75 2.28
N PRO A 8 6.04 13.22 1.79
CA PRO A 8 7.23 14.03 1.49
C PRO A 8 6.94 15.04 0.38
N SER A 9 7.20 16.33 0.61
CA SER A 9 6.88 17.41 -0.33
C SER A 9 7.74 17.40 -1.60
N ASP A 10 8.88 16.70 -1.56
CA ASP A 10 9.84 16.55 -2.66
C ASP A 10 9.44 15.49 -3.69
N LEU A 11 8.40 14.68 -3.42
CA LEU A 11 7.93 13.66 -4.34
C LEU A 11 6.82 14.18 -5.26
N PRO A 12 6.93 14.01 -6.60
CA PRO A 12 5.89 14.42 -7.54
C PRO A 12 4.50 13.84 -7.25
N LEU A 13 4.40 12.65 -6.64
CA LEU A 13 3.11 12.10 -6.25
C LEU A 13 2.41 12.91 -5.16
N SER A 14 3.19 13.45 -4.22
CA SER A 14 2.65 14.20 -3.08
C SER A 14 1.97 15.48 -3.54
N GLU A 15 2.54 16.17 -4.54
CA GLU A 15 1.93 17.32 -5.19
C GLU A 15 0.61 16.96 -5.88
N ALA A 16 0.56 15.79 -6.53
CA ALA A 16 -0.64 15.29 -7.21
C ALA A 16 -1.72 14.72 -6.26
N ARG A 17 -1.48 14.68 -4.94
CA ARG A 17 -2.36 14.04 -3.93
C ARG A 17 -3.83 14.45 -4.07
N PRO A 18 -4.21 15.75 -4.14
CA PRO A 18 -5.64 16.12 -4.21
C PRO A 18 -6.36 15.50 -5.41
N ARG A 19 -5.69 15.49 -6.57
CA ARG A 19 -6.21 14.91 -7.81
C ARG A 19 -6.34 13.39 -7.71
N ILE A 20 -5.35 12.71 -7.12
CA ILE A 20 -5.36 11.26 -6.93
C ILE A 20 -6.48 10.85 -5.97
N LEU A 21 -6.62 11.55 -4.84
CA LEU A 21 -7.68 11.27 -3.86
C LEU A 21 -9.08 11.47 -4.45
N ALA A 22 -9.28 12.49 -5.28
CA ALA A 22 -10.53 12.67 -6.01
C ALA A 22 -10.83 11.49 -6.94
N ALA A 23 -9.85 11.07 -7.74
CA ALA A 23 -9.99 9.94 -8.66
C ALA A 23 -10.30 8.62 -7.92
N LEU A 24 -9.61 8.34 -6.79
CA LEU A 24 -9.82 7.13 -5.98
C LEU A 24 -11.22 7.06 -5.32
N ARG A 25 -11.87 8.21 -5.11
CA ARG A 25 -13.25 8.28 -4.60
C ARG A 25 -14.29 8.12 -5.71
N GLN A 26 -14.02 8.67 -6.88
CA GLN A 26 -14.98 8.75 -7.98
C GLN A 26 -14.97 7.53 -8.91
N HIS A 27 -13.84 6.81 -8.99
CA HIS A 27 -13.67 5.74 -9.95
C HIS A 27 -13.26 4.44 -9.28
N GLN A 28 -13.88 3.34 -9.71
CA GLN A 28 -13.52 1.99 -9.26
C GLN A 28 -12.13 1.57 -9.76
N VAL A 29 -11.73 2.05 -10.95
CA VAL A 29 -10.43 1.77 -11.56
C VAL A 29 -9.77 3.08 -11.94
N VAL A 30 -8.53 3.27 -11.47
CA VAL A 30 -7.72 4.45 -11.76
C VAL A 30 -6.36 3.98 -12.28
N VAL A 31 -5.95 4.51 -13.43
CA VAL A 31 -4.61 4.28 -13.99
C VAL A 31 -3.74 5.49 -13.65
N ILE A 32 -2.62 5.25 -12.96
CA ILE A 32 -1.68 6.29 -12.54
C ILE A 32 -0.34 6.02 -13.21
N SER A 33 0.11 6.95 -14.05
CA SER A 33 1.43 6.93 -14.69
C SER A 33 2.35 7.97 -14.07
N GLY A 34 3.66 7.69 -14.09
CA GLY A 34 4.70 8.61 -13.61
C GLY A 34 6.07 7.94 -13.65
N ALA A 35 7.14 8.72 -13.67
CA ALA A 35 8.51 8.21 -13.74
C ALA A 35 8.90 7.33 -12.54
N THR A 36 9.89 6.44 -12.70
CA THR A 36 10.52 5.75 -11.57
C THR A 36 11.07 6.77 -10.57
N GLY A 37 10.94 6.51 -9.28
CA GLY A 37 11.32 7.47 -8.23
C GLY A 37 10.24 8.50 -7.89
N SER A 38 9.13 8.58 -8.64
CA SER A 38 8.07 9.56 -8.36
C SER A 38 7.27 9.32 -7.07
N GLY A 39 7.56 8.28 -6.29
CA GLY A 39 6.85 7.94 -5.06
C GLY A 39 5.64 6.99 -5.19
N LYS A 40 5.29 6.51 -6.39
CA LYS A 40 4.09 5.65 -6.62
C LYS A 40 3.97 4.50 -5.61
N THR A 41 5.02 3.70 -5.51
CA THR A 41 5.04 2.46 -4.74
C THR A 41 4.88 2.67 -3.23
N THR A 42 5.31 3.81 -2.69
CA THR A 42 5.27 4.09 -1.25
C THR A 42 4.12 5.01 -0.85
N GLN A 43 3.69 5.91 -1.73
CA GLN A 43 2.70 6.94 -1.39
C GLN A 43 1.26 6.54 -1.76
N LEU A 44 1.01 5.82 -2.86
CA LEU A 44 -0.35 5.42 -3.25
C LEU A 44 -1.07 4.59 -2.19
N PRO A 45 -0.44 3.60 -1.53
CA PRO A 45 -1.12 2.83 -0.47
C PRO A 45 -1.56 3.70 0.71
N LYS A 46 -0.78 4.73 1.06
CA LYS A 46 -1.15 5.71 2.10
C LYS A 46 -2.35 6.57 1.67
N MET A 47 -2.37 7.00 0.41
CA MET A 47 -3.54 7.74 -0.14
C MET A 47 -4.80 6.86 -0.18
N CYS A 48 -4.65 5.56 -0.43
CA CYS A 48 -5.76 4.62 -0.31
C CYS A 48 -6.28 4.53 1.13
N LEU A 49 -5.40 4.44 2.14
CA LEU A 49 -5.80 4.52 3.55
C LEU A 49 -6.55 5.81 3.87
N GLU A 50 -6.07 6.95 3.35
CA GLU A 50 -6.65 8.26 3.57
C GLU A 50 -8.11 8.38 3.09
N VAL A 51 -8.44 7.74 1.97
CA VAL A 51 -9.83 7.70 1.47
C VAL A 51 -10.65 6.57 2.10
N GLY A 52 -10.13 5.92 3.15
CA GLY A 52 -10.83 4.90 3.93
C GLY A 52 -10.75 3.48 3.35
N ARG A 53 -9.93 3.23 2.32
CA ARG A 53 -9.60 1.86 1.90
C ARG A 53 -8.80 1.20 3.03
N GLY A 54 -8.86 -0.13 3.16
CA GLY A 54 -8.18 -0.81 4.28
C GLY A 54 -9.08 -1.07 5.50
N THR A 55 -10.25 -0.43 5.58
CA THR A 55 -11.18 -0.55 6.74
C THR A 55 -12.15 -1.73 6.63
N ARG A 56 -12.60 -2.06 5.41
CA ARG A 56 -13.54 -3.16 5.11
C ARG A 56 -12.87 -4.38 4.46
N GLY A 57 -11.54 -4.39 4.47
CA GLY A 57 -10.68 -5.34 3.78
C GLY A 57 -9.28 -4.77 3.63
N MET A 58 -8.33 -5.57 3.12
CA MET A 58 -6.95 -5.12 2.92
C MET A 58 -6.74 -4.43 1.57
N ILE A 59 -5.90 -3.40 1.55
CA ILE A 59 -5.28 -2.86 0.34
C ILE A 59 -4.19 -3.85 -0.11
N GLY A 60 -4.42 -4.50 -1.24
CA GLY A 60 -3.44 -5.37 -1.87
C GLY A 60 -2.45 -4.57 -2.72
N HIS A 61 -1.16 -4.72 -2.45
CA HIS A 61 -0.12 -4.12 -3.27
C HIS A 61 0.83 -5.20 -3.80
N THR A 62 0.69 -5.51 -5.08
CA THR A 62 1.58 -6.46 -5.76
C THR A 62 2.95 -5.88 -6.06
N GLN A 63 3.96 -6.73 -6.01
CA GLN A 63 5.34 -6.47 -6.35
C GLN A 63 5.90 -7.68 -7.11
N PRO A 64 6.62 -7.51 -8.22
CA PRO A 64 7.06 -8.63 -9.06
C PRO A 64 8.10 -9.53 -8.38
N ARG A 65 8.76 -9.05 -7.32
CA ARG A 65 9.86 -9.74 -6.63
C ARG A 65 9.63 -9.81 -5.13
N ARG A 66 10.03 -10.93 -4.52
CA ARG A 66 9.92 -11.14 -3.06
C ARG A 66 10.66 -10.07 -2.24
N LEU A 67 11.85 -9.69 -2.68
CA LEU A 67 12.64 -8.67 -2.01
C LEU A 67 11.95 -7.30 -2.07
N ALA A 68 11.37 -6.95 -3.22
CA ALA A 68 10.62 -5.69 -3.37
C ALA A 68 9.39 -5.65 -2.45
N ALA A 69 8.60 -6.74 -2.38
CA ALA A 69 7.46 -6.82 -1.44
C ALA A 69 7.88 -6.54 0.01
N ARG A 70 8.99 -7.14 0.45
CA ARG A 70 9.52 -6.96 1.80
C ARG A 70 10.04 -5.55 2.04
N THR A 71 10.93 -5.06 1.18
CA THR A 71 11.58 -3.76 1.35
C THR A 71 10.57 -2.61 1.28
N VAL A 72 9.59 -2.69 0.37
CA VAL A 72 8.52 -1.71 0.27
C VAL A 72 7.64 -1.74 1.53
N ALA A 73 7.25 -2.92 2.03
CA ALA A 73 6.46 -3.02 3.25
C ALA A 73 7.18 -2.40 4.44
N SER A 74 8.46 -2.71 4.62
CA SER A 74 9.29 -2.12 5.67
C SER A 74 9.41 -0.59 5.53
N ARG A 75 9.57 -0.09 4.30
CA ARG A 75 9.63 1.36 4.04
C ARG A 75 8.33 2.07 4.40
N ILE A 76 7.18 1.56 3.96
CA ILE A 76 5.88 2.18 4.26
C ILE A 76 5.58 2.09 5.76
N ALA A 77 5.86 0.96 6.42
CA ALA A 77 5.71 0.83 7.87
C ALA A 77 6.53 1.89 8.62
N SER A 78 7.79 2.09 8.21
CA SER A 78 8.66 3.13 8.78
C SER A 78 8.13 4.54 8.54
N GLU A 79 7.62 4.86 7.34
CA GLU A 79 7.02 6.16 7.05
C GLU A 79 5.76 6.44 7.87
N LEU A 80 5.04 5.39 8.29
CA LEU A 80 3.87 5.48 9.17
C LEU A 80 4.22 5.44 10.67
N GLY A 81 5.51 5.31 11.02
CA GLY A 81 5.93 5.14 12.41
C GLY A 81 5.39 3.86 13.06
N GLN A 82 5.13 2.81 12.27
CA GLN A 82 4.55 1.54 12.72
C GLN A 82 5.55 0.39 12.57
N SER A 83 5.41 -0.62 13.42
CA SER A 83 6.13 -1.88 13.24
C SER A 83 5.58 -2.66 12.04
N LEU A 84 6.47 -3.32 11.29
CA LEU A 84 6.08 -4.23 10.22
C LEU A 84 5.23 -5.38 10.79
N GLY A 85 4.07 -5.64 10.18
CA GLY A 85 3.06 -6.57 10.66
C GLY A 85 1.92 -5.93 11.45
N SER A 86 2.02 -4.64 11.79
CA SER A 86 0.89 -3.82 12.28
C SER A 86 0.03 -3.39 11.07
N THR A 87 -0.19 -2.09 10.86
CA THR A 87 -0.95 -1.53 9.73
C THR A 87 -0.43 -1.98 8.37
N VAL A 88 0.87 -2.22 8.22
CA VAL A 88 1.51 -2.65 6.97
C VAL A 88 2.21 -3.98 7.17
N GLY A 89 1.96 -4.93 6.28
CA GLY A 89 2.64 -6.23 6.29
C GLY A 89 2.91 -6.75 4.89
N TYR A 90 3.49 -7.96 4.81
CA TYR A 90 3.74 -8.60 3.53
C TYR A 90 3.49 -10.11 3.56
N GLN A 91 3.21 -10.67 2.38
CA GLN A 91 3.18 -12.11 2.15
C GLN A 91 3.87 -12.47 0.84
N VAL A 92 4.83 -13.38 0.92
CA VAL A 92 5.51 -14.02 -0.21
C VAL A 92 5.45 -15.53 -0.03
N ARG A 93 5.86 -16.30 -1.04
CA ARG A 93 5.90 -17.75 -0.92
C ARG A 93 6.71 -18.16 0.31
N PHE A 94 6.13 -19.02 1.15
CA PHE A 94 6.71 -19.55 2.40
C PHE A 94 6.98 -18.55 3.53
N ARG A 95 6.62 -17.27 3.39
CA ARG A 95 6.86 -16.28 4.44
C ARG A 95 5.79 -15.20 4.48
N GLN A 96 5.29 -14.91 5.68
CA GLN A 96 4.37 -13.81 5.92
C GLN A 96 4.73 -13.05 7.19
N THR A 97 4.41 -11.77 7.20
CA THR A 97 4.44 -10.90 8.38
C THR A 97 3.21 -10.01 8.28
N LEU A 98 2.14 -10.45 8.94
CA LEU A 98 0.80 -9.85 8.94
C LEU A 98 0.24 -9.98 10.37
N GLY A 99 -0.59 -9.02 10.78
CA GLY A 99 -1.32 -9.02 12.03
C GLY A 99 -2.82 -8.79 11.80
N PRO A 100 -3.63 -8.85 12.86
CA PRO A 100 -5.08 -8.63 12.76
C PRO A 100 -5.44 -7.21 12.27
N GLU A 101 -4.57 -6.23 12.57
CA GLU A 101 -4.74 -4.82 12.19
C GLU A 101 -4.09 -4.46 10.86
N THR A 102 -3.60 -5.45 10.09
CA THR A 102 -2.97 -5.17 8.80
C THR A 102 -3.99 -4.67 7.79
N GLN A 103 -3.78 -3.45 7.30
CA GLN A 103 -4.61 -2.78 6.30
C GLN A 103 -3.93 -2.73 4.93
N ILE A 104 -2.60 -2.69 4.87
CA ILE A 104 -1.83 -2.76 3.62
C ILE A 104 -1.05 -4.06 3.58
N LYS A 105 -1.28 -4.86 2.54
CA LYS A 105 -0.59 -6.13 2.30
C LYS A 105 0.24 -6.06 1.03
N LEU A 106 1.56 -6.00 1.20
CA LEU A 106 2.51 -6.16 0.11
C LEU A 106 2.65 -7.65 -0.23
N MET A 107 2.66 -7.99 -1.52
CA MET A 107 2.76 -9.39 -1.90
C MET A 107 3.34 -9.56 -3.29
N THR A 108 3.75 -10.78 -3.62
CA THR A 108 4.06 -11.12 -5.01
C THR A 108 2.81 -11.43 -5.82
N ASP A 109 2.87 -11.26 -7.14
CA ASP A 109 1.76 -11.60 -8.06
C ASP A 109 1.27 -13.04 -7.85
N GLY A 110 2.21 -13.97 -7.68
CA GLY A 110 1.88 -15.37 -7.42
C GLY A 110 1.17 -15.64 -6.08
N ILE A 111 1.25 -14.71 -5.11
CA ILE A 111 0.43 -14.80 -3.88
C ILE A 111 -0.98 -14.31 -4.15
N LEU A 112 -1.14 -13.20 -4.88
CA LEU A 112 -2.47 -12.68 -5.24
C LEU A 112 -3.31 -13.72 -6.00
N LEU A 113 -2.66 -14.48 -6.90
CA LEU A 113 -3.34 -15.48 -7.71
C LEU A 113 -3.70 -16.78 -6.94
N GLN A 114 -3.23 -16.95 -5.70
CA GLN A 114 -3.63 -18.08 -4.86
C GLN A 114 -4.99 -17.79 -4.19
N LYS A 115 -5.88 -18.79 -4.15
CA LYS A 115 -7.24 -18.67 -3.58
C LYS A 115 -7.29 -18.14 -2.14
N SER A 116 -6.19 -18.26 -1.38
CA SER A 116 -6.10 -17.81 0.01
C SER A 116 -5.81 -16.31 0.17
N ALA A 117 -5.50 -15.59 -0.92
CA ALA A 117 -5.23 -14.15 -0.86
C ALA A 117 -6.55 -13.35 -0.87
N THR A 118 -7.29 -13.39 0.25
CA THR A 118 -8.47 -12.54 0.44
C THR A 118 -8.04 -11.07 0.51
N ILE A 119 -8.43 -10.28 -0.49
CA ILE A 119 -8.18 -8.84 -0.59
C ILE A 119 -9.48 -8.18 -1.04
N ARG A 120 -9.87 -7.10 -0.36
CA ARG A 120 -11.02 -6.28 -0.72
C ARG A 120 -10.58 -4.82 -0.56
N CYS A 121 -10.43 -4.14 -1.70
CA CYS A 121 -10.03 -2.73 -1.80
C CYS A 121 -11.26 -1.82 -1.61
#